data_AF-A0A2S9MBN5-F1
#
_entry.id   AF-A0A2S9MBN5-F1
#
_cell.length_a   1.000
_cell.length_b   1.000
_cell.length_c   1.000
_cell.angle_alpha   90.00
_cell.angle_beta   90.00
_cell.angle_gamma   90.00
#
_symmetry.space_group_name_H-M   'P 1'
#
loop_
_entity.id
_entity.type
_entity.pdbx_description
1 polymer ?
#
loop_
_entity_poly.entity_id
_entity_poly.type
_entity_poly.pdbx_seq_one_letter_code
_entity_poly.pdbx_strand_id
1 'polypeptide(L)'
;MIFRETIDLFGEKIVERISEAAPGRKPTQPKGYAAQPGTGPAGETCKTCAHKRSTEGHTAKVYWKCKLMQHAWTGGPGSDIRMRSPACARWMKGD
;
A
#
# COMPACT_ATOMS: atom_id res chain seq x y z
N MET A 1 5.30 -24.84 11.78
CA MET A 1 5.69 -25.58 10.54
C MET A 1 4.56 -26.54 10.28
N ILE A 2 3.91 -26.48 9.11
CA ILE A 2 2.64 -27.19 8.87
C ILE A 2 2.85 -28.23 7.78
N PHE A 3 2.42 -29.46 8.04
CA PHE A 3 2.33 -30.51 7.04
C PHE A 3 0.88 -30.55 6.55
N ARG A 4 0.70 -30.40 5.24
CA ARG A 4 -0.62 -30.50 4.61
C ARG A 4 -0.65 -31.78 3.78
N GLU A 5 -1.56 -32.67 4.13
CA GLU A 5 -1.92 -33.81 3.28
C GLU A 5 -2.87 -33.31 2.19
N THR A 6 -2.46 -33.46 0.94
CA THR A 6 -3.29 -33.14 -0.23
C THR A 6 -3.30 -34.35 -1.15
N ILE A 7 -4.45 -34.64 -1.75
CA ILE A 7 -4.56 -35.65 -2.81
C ILE A 7 -4.25 -34.94 -4.12
N ASP A 8 -3.30 -35.47 -4.87
CA ASP A 8 -2.91 -34.89 -6.15
C ASP A 8 -3.93 -35.17 -7.26
N LEU A 9 -3.64 -34.71 -8.48
CA LEU A 9 -4.53 -34.88 -9.63
C LEU A 9 -4.69 -36.36 -10.07
N PHE A 10 -3.85 -37.26 -9.57
CA PHE A 10 -3.83 -38.68 -9.91
C PHE A 10 -4.30 -39.58 -8.76
N GLY A 11 -4.71 -38.99 -7.63
CA GLY A 11 -5.22 -39.71 -6.46
C GLY A 11 -4.14 -40.13 -5.46
N GLU A 12 -2.88 -39.75 -5.67
CA GLU A 12 -1.80 -40.03 -4.73
C GLU A 12 -1.79 -39.03 -3.57
N LYS A 13 -1.49 -39.52 -2.37
CA LYS A 13 -1.40 -38.69 -1.18
C LYS A 13 -0.02 -38.05 -1.10
N ILE A 14 0.03 -36.73 -1.27
CA ILE A 14 1.25 -35.94 -1.13
C ILE A 14 1.23 -35.20 0.22
N VAL A 15 2.30 -35.38 0.99
CA VAL A 15 2.53 -34.64 2.23
C VAL A 15 3.44 -33.45 1.92
N GLU A 16 2.85 -32.28 1.73
CA GLU A 16 3.62 -31.07 1.43
C GLU A 16 4.09 -30.38 2.72
N ARG A 17 5.37 -30.01 2.73
CA ARG A 17 5.99 -29.20 3.78
C ARG A 17 5.76 -27.73 3.46
N ILE A 18 4.75 -27.13 4.07
CA ILE A 18 4.44 -25.71 3.87
C ILE A 18 5.13 -24.91 4.97
N SER A 19 5.97 -23.96 4.56
CA SER A 19 6.48 -22.94 5.48
C SER A 19 5.31 -22.07 5.91
N GLU A 20 5.07 -21.92 7.21
CA GLU A 20 4.18 -20.87 7.71
C GLU A 20 4.68 -19.53 7.16
N ALA A 21 3.78 -18.72 6.59
CA ALA A 21 4.12 -17.33 6.30
C ALA A 21 4.72 -16.75 7.57
N ALA A 22 6.00 -16.33 7.51
CA ALA A 22 6.82 -16.09 8.70
C ALA A 22 6.01 -15.34 9.77
N PRO A 23 5.66 -16.00 10.89
CA PRO A 23 4.81 -15.38 11.90
C PRO A 23 5.52 -14.12 12.41
N GLY A 24 4.94 -12.95 12.11
CA GLY A 24 5.51 -11.66 12.52
C GLY A 24 5.90 -10.69 11.39
N ARG A 25 5.72 -11.01 10.10
CA ARG A 25 5.84 -9.98 9.05
C ARG A 25 4.72 -8.94 9.20
N LYS A 26 5.05 -7.81 9.85
CA LYS A 26 4.14 -6.66 10.01
C LYS A 26 3.79 -6.10 8.63
N PRO A 27 2.53 -5.74 8.37
CA PRO A 27 2.15 -5.11 7.12
C PRO A 27 2.92 -3.79 6.94
N THR A 28 3.45 -3.58 5.73
CA THR A 28 4.18 -2.35 5.39
C THR A 28 3.29 -1.14 5.61
N GLN A 29 3.74 -0.22 6.46
CA GLN A 29 3.03 1.03 6.68
C GLN A 29 3.26 1.98 5.49
N PRO A 30 2.20 2.61 4.96
CA PRO A 30 2.35 3.62 3.91
C PRO A 30 2.99 4.88 4.50
N LYS A 31 4.18 5.23 4.00
CA LYS A 31 4.97 6.40 4.44
C LYS A 31 5.26 7.37 3.31
N GLY A 32 4.58 7.24 2.16
CA GLY A 32 4.82 8.04 0.95
C GLY A 32 4.33 9.50 1.00
N TYR A 33 4.18 10.09 2.19
CA TYR A 33 3.70 11.46 2.35
C TYR A 33 4.86 12.45 2.24
N ALA A 34 4.62 13.60 1.60
CA ALA A 34 5.62 14.66 1.46
C ALA A 34 5.98 15.35 2.78
N ALA A 35 5.05 15.34 3.75
CA ALA A 35 5.23 15.82 5.11
C ALA A 35 4.31 15.01 6.03
N GLN A 36 4.47 15.17 7.35
CA GLN A 36 3.65 14.48 8.33
C GLN A 36 2.16 14.78 8.12
N PRO A 37 1.29 13.76 7.99
CA PRO A 37 -0.15 13.96 7.92
C PRO A 37 -0.67 14.64 9.20
N GLY A 38 -1.57 15.62 9.07
CA GLY A 38 -2.15 16.35 10.20
C GLY A 38 -1.49 17.72 10.45
N THR A 39 -0.42 18.06 9.72
CA THR A 39 0.22 19.37 9.80
C THR A 39 -0.31 20.37 8.75
N GLY A 40 -1.30 19.96 7.95
CA GLY A 40 -1.96 20.81 6.95
C GLY A 40 -3.23 21.48 7.48
N PRO A 41 -3.99 22.16 6.61
CA PRO A 41 -5.25 22.80 6.99
C PRO A 41 -6.25 21.81 7.58
N ALA A 42 -6.95 22.23 8.63
CA ALA A 42 -7.93 21.42 9.34
C ALA A 42 -9.12 21.08 8.42
N GLY A 43 -9.55 19.81 8.43
CA GLY A 43 -10.66 19.31 7.60
C GLY A 43 -10.26 18.85 6.19
N GLU A 44 -9.07 19.20 5.72
CA GLU A 44 -8.58 18.77 4.40
C GLU A 44 -7.84 17.43 4.46
N THR A 45 -7.85 16.70 3.34
CA THR A 45 -7.26 15.36 3.25
C THR A 45 -6.38 15.19 2.02
N CYS A 46 -5.60 14.12 1.96
CA CYS A 46 -4.87 13.77 0.74
C CYS A 46 -5.80 13.56 -0.48
N LYS A 47 -7.10 13.27 -0.26
CA LYS A 47 -8.09 13.14 -1.32
C LYS A 47 -8.34 14.46 -2.09
N THR A 48 -8.30 15.58 -1.40
CA THR A 48 -8.53 16.93 -1.96
C THR A 48 -7.24 17.61 -2.43
N CYS A 49 -6.10 16.92 -2.33
CA CYS A 49 -4.80 17.48 -2.69
C CYS A 49 -4.54 17.44 -4.21
N ALA A 50 -4.04 18.53 -4.78
CA ALA A 50 -3.60 18.63 -6.18
C ALA A 50 -2.46 17.66 -6.54
N HIS A 51 -1.66 17.26 -5.55
CA HIS A 51 -0.50 16.39 -5.73
C HIS A 51 -0.82 14.89 -5.71
N LYS A 52 -2.09 14.49 -5.57
CA LYS A 52 -2.48 13.07 -5.63
C LYS A 52 -2.20 12.51 -7.04
N ARG A 53 -1.61 11.31 -7.11
CA ARG A 53 -1.40 10.59 -8.36
C ARG A 53 -1.82 9.14 -8.21
N SER A 54 -2.60 8.65 -9.16
CA SER A 54 -2.90 7.23 -9.29
C SER A 54 -1.75 6.54 -10.01
N THR A 55 -1.42 5.35 -9.55
CA THR A 55 -0.59 4.42 -10.32
C THR A 55 -1.56 3.74 -11.28
N GLU A 56 -1.51 4.08 -12.57
CA GLU A 56 -2.40 3.52 -13.59
C GLU A 56 -2.17 2.01 -13.71
N GLY A 57 -3.22 1.23 -13.46
CA GLY A 57 -3.24 -0.21 -13.66
C GLY A 57 -4.61 -0.57 -14.20
N HIS A 58 -4.68 -0.97 -15.47
CA HIS A 58 -5.94 -1.16 -16.21
C HIS A 58 -6.87 -2.26 -15.65
N THR A 59 -6.43 -3.05 -14.66
CA THR A 59 -7.20 -4.21 -14.18
C THR A 59 -7.04 -4.54 -12.69
N ALA A 60 -6.14 -3.89 -11.96
CA ALA A 60 -5.85 -4.22 -10.56
C ALA A 60 -5.72 -2.94 -9.72
N LYS A 61 -6.70 -2.70 -8.86
CA LYS A 61 -6.73 -1.79 -7.70
C LYS A 61 -5.88 -0.50 -7.83
N VAL A 62 -6.52 0.66 -7.86
CA VAL A 62 -5.83 1.95 -7.92
C VAL A 62 -5.05 2.22 -6.63
N TYR A 63 -3.72 2.36 -6.75
CA TYR A 63 -2.83 2.80 -5.69
C TYR A 63 -2.55 4.30 -5.81
N TRP A 64 -2.64 5.01 -4.69
CA TRP A 64 -2.43 6.44 -4.64
C TRP A 64 -1.06 6.76 -4.08
N LYS A 65 -0.36 7.68 -4.74
CA LYS A 65 0.97 8.17 -4.36
C LYS A 65 0.99 9.69 -4.38
N CYS A 66 1.90 10.28 -3.60
CA CYS A 66 2.12 11.73 -3.61
C CYS A 66 3.12 12.12 -4.70
N LYS A 67 2.75 13.02 -5.62
CA LYS A 67 3.64 13.50 -6.71
C LYS A 67 4.93 14.11 -6.18
N LEU A 68 4.89 14.82 -5.05
CA LEU A 68 6.09 15.42 -4.46
C LEU A 68 7.13 14.37 -4.03
N MET A 69 6.68 13.14 -3.74
CA MET A 69 7.53 12.01 -3.37
C MET A 69 7.93 11.14 -4.56
N GLN A 70 7.73 11.59 -5.81
CA GLN A 70 7.97 10.77 -7.01
C GLN A 70 9.40 10.22 -7.09
N HIS A 71 10.39 10.99 -6.62
CA HIS A 71 11.79 10.57 -6.54
C HIS A 71 12.04 9.38 -5.59
N ALA A 72 11.13 9.12 -4.65
CA ALA A 72 11.24 8.09 -3.61
C ALA A 72 10.26 6.92 -3.80
N TRP A 73 9.62 6.81 -4.97
CA TRP A 73 8.68 5.72 -5.24
C TRP A 73 9.43 4.40 -5.50
N THR A 74 9.12 3.39 -4.70
CA THR A 74 9.80 2.07 -4.74
C THR A 74 8.95 0.97 -5.36
N GLY A 75 7.88 1.32 -6.09
CA GLY A 75 6.92 0.36 -6.67
C GLY A 75 6.07 -0.43 -5.64
N GLY A 76 6.43 -0.38 -4.36
CA GLY A 76 5.75 -1.07 -3.27
C GLY A 76 4.90 -0.16 -2.36
N PRO A 77 4.15 -0.78 -1.43
CA PRO A 77 3.17 -0.09 -0.56
C PRO A 77 3.78 0.90 0.42
N GLY A 78 5.10 0.87 0.65
CA GLY A 78 5.78 1.85 1.49
C GLY A 78 5.71 3.28 0.92
N SER A 79 5.62 3.40 -0.40
CA SER A 79 5.52 4.68 -1.13
C SER A 79 4.08 5.14 -1.36
N ASP A 80 3.08 4.38 -0.90
CA ASP A 80 1.68 4.74 -1.06
C ASP A 80 1.25 5.76 0.00
N ILE A 81 0.16 6.48 -0.32
CA ILE A 81 -0.56 7.35 0.60
C ILE A 81 -2.00 6.86 0.75
N ARG A 82 -2.58 7.07 1.93
CA ARG A 82 -4.01 6.84 2.15
C ARG A 82 -4.79 8.12 1.89
N MET A 83 -5.83 8.06 1.05
CA MET A 83 -6.65 9.23 0.72
C MET A 83 -7.41 9.83 1.92
N ARG A 84 -7.75 8.99 2.91
CA ARG A 84 -8.37 9.43 4.18
C ARG A 84 -7.39 10.09 5.15
N SER A 85 -6.11 10.16 4.81
CA SER A 85 -5.13 10.79 5.70
C SER A 85 -5.38 12.30 5.75
N PRO A 86 -5.20 12.92 6.91
CA PRO A 86 -5.26 14.37 7.02
C PRO A 86 -4.20 15.03 6.13
N ALA A 87 -4.50 16.23 5.65
CA ALA A 87 -3.58 17.02 4.84
C ALA A 87 -2.23 17.22 5.54
N CYS A 88 -1.17 17.26 4.75
CA CYS A 88 0.18 17.56 5.23
C CYS A 88 0.52 19.03 4.97
N ALA A 89 1.63 19.54 5.51
CA ALA A 89 2.03 20.94 5.35
C ALA A 89 2.27 21.38 3.88
N ARG A 90 2.52 20.42 2.97
CA ARG A 90 2.69 20.65 1.53
C ARG A 90 1.38 20.47 0.74
N TRP A 91 0.24 20.50 1.43
CA TRP A 91 -1.05 20.38 0.79
C TRP A 91 -1.35 21.62 -0.04
N MET A 92 -1.93 21.40 -1.22
CA MET A 92 -2.44 22.41 -2.12
C MET A 92 -3.83 21.96 -2.56
N LYS A 93 -4.78 22.88 -2.57
CA LYS A 93 -6.14 22.63 -3.02
C LYS A 93 -6.10 22.13 -4.46
N GLY A 94 -6.60 20.92 -4.69
CA GLY A 94 -6.85 20.40 -6.02
C GLY A 94 -8.23 20.84 -6.49
N ASP A 95 -8.34 21.06 -7.80
CA ASP A 95 -9.62 21.22 -8.50
C ASP A 95 -10.44 19.92 -8.51
#